data_AF-A0A7V1QVD2-F1
#
_entry.id   AF-A0A7V1QVD2-F1
#
_cell.length_a   1.000
_cell.length_b   1.000
_cell.length_c   1.000
_cell.angle_alpha   90.00
_cell.angle_beta   90.00
_cell.angle_gamma   90.00
#
_symmetry.space_group_name_H-M   'P 1'
#
loop_
_entity.id
_entity.type
_entity.pdbx_description
1 polymer ?
#
loop_
_entity_poly.entity_id
_entity_poly.type
_entity_poly.pdbx_seq_one_letter_code
_entity_poly.pdbx_strand_id
1 'polypeptide(L)' 'MTGRRRRSYHGSGPIDHDGEEEEDLMEAYCLKCRTKREMRDQKQITLKNGRPAVEGKCPVCGTRMFKIGGR' A
#
# COMPACT_ATOMS: atom_id res chain seq x y z
N MET A 1 46.12 -37.74 -2.56
CA MET A 1 45.30 -36.93 -1.63
C MET A 1 44.72 -35.70 -2.34
N THR A 2 43.84 -35.88 -3.32
CA THR A 2 43.04 -34.78 -3.93
C THR A 2 41.57 -35.18 -3.81
N GLY A 3 41.01 -35.15 -2.61
CA GLY A 3 40.49 -33.88 -2.12
C GLY A 3 39.23 -33.51 -2.90
N ARG A 4 38.20 -34.35 -2.81
CA ARG A 4 36.91 -34.00 -2.19
C ARG A 4 36.00 -33.04 -2.98
N ARG A 5 34.89 -33.66 -3.40
CA ARG A 5 33.51 -33.19 -3.26
C ARG A 5 32.96 -32.30 -4.37
N ARG A 6 32.20 -32.97 -5.24
CA ARG A 6 30.98 -32.52 -5.91
C ARG A 6 30.35 -31.32 -5.19
N ARG A 7 30.10 -30.24 -5.92
CA ARG A 7 29.13 -29.24 -5.50
C ARG A 7 28.11 -29.10 -6.62
N SER A 8 27.10 -29.95 -6.53
CA SER A 8 25.85 -29.81 -7.29
C SER A 8 25.31 -28.41 -7.00
N TYR A 9 25.14 -27.60 -8.04
CA TYR A 9 24.45 -26.33 -7.94
C TYR A 9 22.96 -26.61 -7.70
N HIS A 10 22.59 -26.80 -6.43
CA HIS A 10 21.23 -26.69 -5.94
C HIS A 10 21.12 -25.36 -5.19
N GLY A 11 20.70 -24.31 -5.91
CA GLY A 11 20.12 -23.09 -5.37
C GLY A 11 19.13 -22.64 -6.44
N SER A 12 17.83 -22.96 -6.41
CA SER A 12 16.84 -22.89 -5.32
C SER A 12 16.67 -21.47 -4.79
N GLY A 13 15.86 -20.67 -5.47
CA GLY A 13 15.24 -19.47 -4.89
C GLY A 13 15.15 -18.27 -5.85
N PRO A 14 13.94 -17.83 -6.25
CA PRO A 14 13.72 -16.58 -6.97
C PRO A 14 13.75 -15.39 -6.01
N ILE A 15 14.49 -14.35 -6.40
CA ILE A 15 14.70 -13.09 -5.70
C ILE A 15 14.49 -12.01 -6.76
N ASP A 16 13.60 -11.04 -6.64
CA ASP A 16 12.64 -10.66 -5.61
C ASP A 16 11.46 -10.04 -6.37
N HIS A 17 10.27 -10.06 -5.77
CA HIS A 17 9.16 -9.25 -6.23
C HIS A 17 9.49 -7.81 -5.82
N ASP A 18 10.38 -7.15 -6.58
CA ASP A 18 10.51 -5.68 -6.62
C ASP A 18 9.24 -5.11 -7.27
N GLY A 19 8.09 -5.45 -6.68
CA GLY A 19 6.95 -4.58 -6.68
C GLY A 19 7.29 -3.45 -5.74
N GLU A 20 8.10 -2.51 -6.22
CA GLU A 20 8.13 -1.14 -5.73
C GLU A 20 6.74 -0.55 -6.05
N GLU A 21 5.74 -1.02 -5.31
CA GLU A 21 4.45 -0.37 -5.23
C GLU A 21 4.69 0.82 -4.31
N GLU A 22 5.22 1.89 -4.90
CA GLU A 22 5.35 3.20 -4.27
C GLU A 22 4.04 3.50 -3.55
N GLU A 23 4.12 3.49 -2.22
CA GLU A 23 3.04 3.91 -1.35
C GLU A 23 2.85 5.41 -1.60
N ASP A 24 1.95 5.76 -2.50
CA ASP A 24 1.42 7.11 -2.59
C ASP A 24 0.84 7.41 -1.18
N LEU A 25 1.30 8.47 -0.53
CA LEU A 25 0.92 8.83 0.83
C LEU A 25 -0.01 10.04 0.79
N MET A 26 -1.29 9.82 0.46
CA MET A 26 -2.28 10.89 0.48
C MET A 26 -2.85 11.07 1.89
N GLU A 27 -2.62 12.26 2.45
CA GLU A 27 -3.15 12.62 3.76
C GLU A 27 -4.67 12.85 3.71
N ALA A 28 -5.43 12.20 4.60
CA ALA A 28 -6.83 12.52 4.85
C ALA A 28 -7.15 12.73 6.32
N TYR A 29 -8.28 13.38 6.55
CA TYR A 29 -8.79 13.65 7.87
C TYR A 29 -9.65 12.50 8.37
N CYS A 30 -9.24 11.88 9.47
CA CYS A 30 -10.02 10.87 10.14
C CYS A 30 -11.07 11.52 11.05
N LEU A 31 -12.37 11.31 10.80
CA LEU A 31 -13.40 11.84 11.70
C LEU A 31 -13.42 11.17 13.08
N LYS A 32 -13.00 9.90 13.18
CA LYS A 32 -12.89 9.21 14.47
C LYS A 32 -11.71 9.70 15.29
N CYS A 33 -10.54 9.85 14.66
CA CYS A 33 -9.32 10.27 15.35
C CYS A 33 -9.16 11.80 15.41
N ARG A 34 -10.00 12.56 14.67
CA ARG A 34 -9.96 14.03 14.52
C ARG A 34 -8.57 14.58 14.18
N THR A 35 -7.83 13.83 13.37
CA THR A 35 -6.48 14.18 12.95
C THR A 35 -6.31 13.89 11.47
N LYS A 36 -5.44 14.66 10.82
CA LYS A 36 -4.93 14.36 9.48
C LYS A 36 -3.89 13.26 9.60
N ARG A 37 -3.99 12.24 8.75
CA ARG A 37 -3.05 11.10 8.70
C ARG A 37 -2.98 10.57 7.28
N GLU A 38 -1.89 9.88 7.01
CA GLU A 38 -1.70 9.11 5.78
C GLU A 38 -2.71 7.96 5.74
N MET A 39 -3.40 7.84 4.60
CA MET A 39 -4.32 6.75 4.36
C MET A 39 -3.59 5.54 3.78
N ARG A 40 -3.91 4.34 4.26
CA ARG A 40 -3.51 3.09 3.59
C ARG A 40 -4.55 2.66 2.57
N ASP A 41 -4.13 1.90 1.57
CA ASP A 41 -5.00 1.36 0.51
C ASP A 41 -5.83 2.45 -0.19
N GLN A 42 -5.20 3.57 -0.56
CA GLN A 42 -5.96 4.62 -1.20
C GLN A 42 -6.41 4.23 -2.61
N LYS A 43 -7.71 4.41 -2.85
CA LYS A 43 -8.39 4.09 -4.10
C LYS A 43 -9.14 5.32 -4.58
N GLN A 44 -8.86 5.71 -5.81
CA GLN A 44 -9.65 6.72 -6.47
C GLN A 44 -11.00 6.10 -6.84
N ILE A 45 -12.08 6.61 -6.25
CA ILE A 45 -13.45 6.16 -6.48
C ILE A 45 -14.28 7.31 -7.05
N THR A 46 -15.15 6.98 -8.00
CA THR A 46 -16.18 7.91 -8.46
C THR A 46 -17.43 7.64 -7.64
N LEU A 47 -17.89 8.62 -6.85
CA LEU A 47 -19.15 8.47 -6.11
C LEU A 47 -20.32 8.36 -7.09
N LYS A 48 -21.46 7.82 -6.61
CA LYS A 48 -22.73 7.78 -7.35
C LYS A 48 -23.21 9.15 -7.86
N ASN A 49 -22.68 10.23 -7.28
CA ASN A 49 -22.97 11.61 -7.65
C ASN A 49 -22.04 12.15 -8.75
N GLY A 50 -21.24 11.29 -9.40
CA GLY A 50 -20.33 11.66 -10.49
C GLY A 50 -19.06 12.42 -10.07
N ARG A 51 -18.85 12.63 -8.77
CA ARG A 51 -17.69 13.36 -8.25
C ARG A 51 -16.53 12.41 -7.97
N PRO A 52 -15.30 12.73 -8.42
CA PRO A 52 -14.12 11.96 -8.04
C PRO A 52 -13.82 12.19 -6.56
N ALA A 53 -13.51 11.12 -5.86
CA ALA A 53 -13.00 11.16 -4.49
C ALA A 53 -11.92 10.10 -4.31
N VAL A 54 -11.12 10.26 -3.27
CA VAL A 54 -10.16 9.24 -2.86
C VAL A 54 -10.72 8.59 -1.59
N GLU A 55 -10.99 7.29 -1.67
CA GLU A 55 -11.25 6.46 -0.49
C GLU A 55 -9.92 5.93 0.03
N GLY A 56 -9.74 5.84 1.34
CA GLY A 56 -8.61 5.15 1.94
C GLY A 56 -9.01 4.57 3.30
N LYS A 57 -8.07 3.91 3.97
CA LYS A 57 -8.28 3.34 5.31
C LYS A 57 -7.36 3.99 6.34
N CYS A 58 -7.89 4.18 7.54
CA CYS A 58 -7.09 4.59 8.68
C CYS A 58 -6.21 3.43 9.18
N PRO A 59 -4.88 3.59 9.28
CA PRO A 59 -4.02 2.56 9.87
C PRO A 59 -4.23 2.39 11.39
N VAL A 60 -4.84 3.37 12.06
CA VAL A 60 -5.00 3.34 13.53
C VAL A 60 -6.37 2.85 13.97
N CYS A 61 -7.45 3.30 13.32
CA CYS A 61 -8.81 2.91 13.69
C CYS A 61 -9.49 1.97 12.69
N GLY A 62 -8.82 1.63 11.59
CA GLY A 62 -9.35 0.76 10.53
C GLY A 62 -10.56 1.30 9.77
N THR A 63 -11.01 2.53 10.08
CA THR A 63 -12.22 3.11 9.48
C THR A 63 -11.91 3.68 8.10
N ARG A 64 -12.84 3.49 7.16
CA ARG A 64 -12.78 4.09 5.82
C ARG A 64 -12.82 5.61 5.92
N MET A 65 -11.84 6.26 5.29
CA MET A 65 -11.75 7.70 5.14
C MET A 65 -12.03 8.07 3.68
N PHE A 66 -12.60 9.24 3.48
CA PHE A 66 -12.86 9.78 2.15
C PHE A 66 -12.28 11.19 2.07
N LYS A 67 -11.43 11.44 1.08
CA LYS A 67 -10.95 12.76 0.70
C LYS A 67 -11.67 13.17 -0.57
N ILE A 68 -12.67 14.03 -0.40
CA ILE A 68 -13.40 14.64 -1.51
C ILE A 68 -12.68 15.96 -1.80
N GLY A 69 -11.86 15.98 -2.85
CA GLY A 69 -11.28 17.22 -3.37
C GLY A 69 -12.38 18.03 -4.04
N GLY A 70 -13.03 18.91 -3.28
CA GLY A 70 -13.92 19.91 -3.86
C GLY A 70 -13.09 20.90 -4.66
N ARG A 71 -13.30 20.96 -5.98
CA ARG A 71 -13.10 22.21 -6.71
C ARG A 71 -14.20 23.19 -6.30
#